data_AF-A0A395SVS1-F1
#
_entry.id   AF-A0A395SVS1-F1
#
_cell.length_a   1.000
_cell.length_b   1.000
_cell.length_c   1.000
_cell.angle_alpha   90.00
_cell.angle_beta   90.00
_cell.angle_gamma   90.00
#
_symmetry.space_group_name_H-M   'P 1'
#
loop_
_entity.id
_entity.type
_entity.pdbx_description
1 polymer ?
#
loop_
_entity_poly.entity_id
_entity_poly.type
_entity_poly.pdbx_seq_one_letter_code
_entity_poly.pdbx_strand_id
1 'polypeptide(L)'
;MPKNRPSQQKRNQAKYAEFVKSRRERELRQHQAAEAIADNDTLNFEAKIDRLARFRGWFSAETPILDQYLQDELSLAETVDILGKPIDDAYSTADFGRQYFEQERCAKAQRQFHSPEKALELWGPEEDYPEPQEEWDPSKSTEQQLWDLWFSILHAAKRIPFADETQQVKLVDLVKAFKARRNPPPPEPMTVPLKRSWIWESDTLWTDLAVLGISVSETFNDVCGCGAGWLWPEQRACENLFAFMARLTTSGIDLSRIGYSCVVALERTPSPGPQSFPEPPTLEILGYEVTCAALWTIIAGKQVYGQYPDTRDERD
;
A
#
# COMPACT_ATOMS: atom_id res chain seq x y z
N MET A 1 -24.73 -12.16 -52.63
CA MET A 1 -24.46 -12.03 -51.18
C MET A 1 -24.11 -13.40 -50.62
N PRO A 2 -22.95 -13.59 -49.98
CA PRO A 2 -22.54 -14.92 -49.54
C PRO A 2 -23.45 -15.38 -48.39
N LYS A 3 -24.21 -16.45 -48.63
CA LYS A 3 -25.24 -17.02 -47.74
C LYS A 3 -24.69 -17.71 -46.47
N ASN A 4 -23.38 -17.62 -46.19
CA ASN A 4 -22.71 -18.36 -45.12
C ASN A 4 -21.99 -17.49 -44.07
N ARG A 5 -22.24 -16.17 -44.00
CA ARG A 5 -21.62 -15.33 -42.97
C ARG A 5 -22.33 -15.56 -41.63
N PRO A 6 -21.63 -15.99 -40.55
CA PRO A 6 -22.25 -16.14 -39.24
C PRO A 6 -22.82 -14.81 -38.75
N SER A 7 -23.94 -14.85 -38.02
CA SER A 7 -24.55 -13.66 -37.44
C SER A 7 -23.52 -12.91 -36.57
N GLN A 8 -23.67 -11.59 -36.44
CA GLN A 8 -22.80 -10.77 -35.60
C GLN A 8 -22.72 -11.30 -34.16
N GLN A 9 -23.86 -11.75 -33.62
CA GLN A 9 -23.94 -12.37 -32.30
C GLN A 9 -23.06 -13.62 -32.20
N LYS A 10 -23.11 -14.54 -33.18
CA LYS A 10 -22.26 -15.75 -33.19
C LYS A 10 -20.77 -15.41 -33.29
N ARG A 11 -20.41 -14.38 -34.07
CA ARG A 11 -19.01 -13.90 -34.16
C ARG A 11 -18.53 -13.28 -32.84
N ASN A 12 -19.37 -12.50 -32.18
CA ASN A 12 -19.04 -11.90 -30.88
C ASN A 12 -18.89 -12.97 -29.80
N GLN A 13 -19.78 -13.98 -29.78
CA GLN A 13 -19.66 -15.12 -28.86
C GLN A 13 -18.37 -15.92 -29.08
N ALA A 14 -18.01 -16.20 -30.33
CA ALA A 14 -16.76 -16.90 -30.66
C ALA A 14 -15.53 -16.11 -30.21
N LYS A 15 -15.48 -14.79 -30.51
CA LYS A 15 -14.41 -13.91 -30.03
C LYS A 15 -14.32 -13.87 -28.50
N TYR A 16 -15.46 -13.81 -27.82
CA TYR A 16 -15.49 -13.83 -26.37
C TYR A 16 -14.98 -15.16 -25.80
N ALA A 17 -15.41 -16.29 -26.36
CA ALA A 17 -14.93 -17.61 -25.95
C ALA A 17 -13.42 -17.78 -26.17
N GLU A 18 -12.89 -17.30 -27.30
CA GLU A 18 -11.45 -17.29 -27.59
C GLU A 18 -10.68 -16.42 -26.59
N PHE A 19 -11.20 -15.22 -26.30
CA PHE A 19 -10.63 -14.33 -25.29
C PHE A 19 -10.61 -14.98 -23.90
N VAL A 20 -11.72 -15.59 -23.46
CA VAL A 20 -11.81 -16.29 -22.16
C VAL A 20 -10.81 -17.45 -22.11
N LYS A 21 -10.68 -18.23 -23.19
CA LYS A 21 -9.71 -19.32 -23.27
C LYS A 21 -8.27 -18.81 -23.16
N SER A 22 -7.92 -17.79 -23.95
CA SER A 22 -6.59 -17.18 -23.95
C SER A 22 -6.23 -16.58 -22.59
N ARG A 23 -7.20 -15.92 -21.94
CA ARG A 23 -7.05 -15.40 -20.58
C ARG A 23 -6.76 -16.53 -19.59
N ARG A 24 -7.54 -17.61 -19.62
CA ARG A 24 -7.36 -18.77 -18.72
C ARG A 24 -6.02 -19.46 -18.91
N GLU A 25 -5.55 -19.60 -20.16
CA GLU A 25 -4.23 -20.15 -20.48
C GLU A 25 -3.09 -19.26 -19.97
N ARG A 26 -3.27 -17.93 -19.97
CA ARG A 26 -2.30 -16.99 -19.38
C ARG A 26 -2.29 -17.10 -17.85
N GLU A 27 -3.46 -17.09 -17.22
CA GLU A 27 -3.61 -17.22 -15.76
C GLU A 27 -3.02 -18.55 -15.26
N LEU A 28 -3.23 -19.66 -15.98
CA LEU A 28 -2.62 -20.95 -15.68
C LEU A 28 -1.09 -20.92 -15.76
N ARG A 29 -0.53 -20.34 -16.83
CA ARG A 29 0.92 -20.19 -16.96
C ARG A 29 1.51 -19.32 -15.86
N GLN A 30 0.82 -18.24 -15.50
CA GLN A 30 1.23 -17.37 -14.40
C GLN A 30 1.20 -18.10 -13.06
N HIS A 31 0.14 -18.86 -12.78
CA HIS A 31 0.04 -19.66 -11.57
C HIS A 31 1.14 -20.73 -11.49
N GLN A 32 1.37 -21.51 -12.55
CA GLN A 32 2.40 -22.54 -12.59
C GLN A 32 3.82 -21.97 -12.38
N ALA A 33 4.10 -20.78 -12.94
CA ALA A 33 5.36 -20.11 -12.72
C ALA A 33 5.52 -19.62 -11.26
N ALA A 34 4.44 -19.13 -10.64
CA ALA A 34 4.44 -18.77 -9.22
C ALA A 34 4.59 -20.01 -8.33
N GLU A 35 3.91 -21.11 -8.66
CA GLU A 35 4.01 -22.41 -7.96
C GLU A 35 5.46 -22.92 -8.00
N ALA A 36 6.13 -22.84 -9.15
CA ALA A 36 7.54 -23.20 -9.26
C ALA A 36 8.47 -22.34 -8.38
N ILE A 37 8.08 -21.10 -8.05
CA ILE A 37 8.81 -20.27 -7.06
C ILE A 37 8.51 -20.74 -5.64
N ALA A 38 7.23 -20.98 -5.34
CA ALA A 38 6.77 -21.42 -4.01
C ALA A 38 7.35 -22.77 -3.60
N ASP A 39 7.49 -23.70 -4.54
CA ASP A 39 7.99 -25.06 -4.32
C ASP A 39 9.52 -25.17 -4.48
N ASN A 40 10.21 -24.06 -4.71
CA ASN A 40 11.66 -24.08 -4.84
C ASN A 40 12.35 -24.19 -3.49
N ASP A 41 12.81 -25.40 -3.14
CA ASP A 41 13.50 -25.70 -1.88
C ASP A 41 14.89 -25.04 -1.73
N THR A 42 15.46 -24.52 -2.82
CA THR A 42 16.73 -23.76 -2.74
C THR A 42 16.53 -22.33 -2.23
N LEU A 43 15.27 -21.88 -2.12
CA LEU A 43 14.93 -20.57 -1.60
C LEU A 43 14.44 -20.68 -0.16
N ASN A 44 14.97 -19.82 0.70
CA ASN A 44 14.34 -19.58 2.00
C ASN A 44 13.02 -18.81 1.82
N PHE A 45 12.25 -18.69 2.91
CA PHE A 45 10.94 -18.04 2.87
C PHE A 45 10.99 -16.61 2.34
N GLU A 46 11.92 -15.79 2.83
CA GLU A 46 12.09 -14.39 2.41
C GLU A 46 12.35 -14.27 0.90
N ALA A 47 13.26 -15.10 0.36
CA ALA A 47 13.57 -15.12 -1.06
C ALA A 47 12.39 -15.61 -1.93
N LYS A 48 11.52 -16.48 -1.40
CA LYS A 48 10.26 -16.84 -2.08
C LYS A 48 9.35 -15.62 -2.17
N ILE A 49 9.21 -14.85 -1.09
CA ILE A 49 8.40 -13.63 -1.08
C ILE A 49 8.94 -12.59 -2.05
N ASP A 50 10.25 -12.34 -2.07
CA ASP A 50 10.85 -11.36 -2.99
C ASP A 50 10.65 -11.74 -4.47
N ARG A 51 10.82 -13.02 -4.80
CA ARG A 51 10.60 -13.49 -6.17
C ARG A 51 9.14 -13.45 -6.56
N LEU A 52 8.22 -13.81 -5.67
CA LEU A 52 6.78 -13.74 -5.92
C LEU A 52 6.33 -12.28 -6.08
N ALA A 53 6.79 -11.37 -5.23
CA ALA A 53 6.46 -9.96 -5.31
C ALA A 53 6.92 -9.34 -6.64
N ARG A 54 8.14 -9.65 -7.09
CA ARG A 54 8.62 -9.24 -8.43
C ARG A 54 7.84 -9.89 -9.56
N PHE A 55 7.55 -11.19 -9.46
CA PHE A 55 6.83 -11.93 -10.49
C PHE A 55 5.39 -11.40 -10.68
N ARG A 56 4.77 -10.96 -9.59
CA ARG A 56 3.38 -10.51 -9.56
C ARG A 56 3.21 -8.99 -9.66
N GLY A 57 4.29 -8.24 -9.42
CA GLY A 57 4.28 -6.78 -9.43
C GLY A 57 3.74 -6.15 -8.14
N TRP A 58 3.81 -6.84 -7.00
CA TRP A 58 3.34 -6.33 -5.69
C TRP A 58 4.31 -5.33 -5.04
N PHE A 59 5.54 -5.25 -5.53
CA PHE A 59 6.58 -4.47 -4.92
C PHE A 59 7.62 -4.04 -5.95
N SER A 60 7.96 -2.76 -5.96
CA SER A 60 8.92 -2.17 -6.88
C SER A 60 9.97 -1.28 -6.20
N ALA A 61 9.90 -1.10 -4.88
CA ALA A 61 10.86 -0.28 -4.14
C ALA A 61 12.09 -1.10 -3.71
N GLU A 62 13.04 -0.45 -3.04
CA GLU A 62 14.31 -1.04 -2.61
C GLU A 62 14.33 -1.26 -1.08
N THR A 63 14.81 -2.41 -0.61
CA THR A 63 14.90 -2.73 0.83
C THR A 63 16.30 -2.73 1.48
N PRO A 64 17.44 -2.38 0.83
CA PRO A 64 18.75 -2.68 1.40
C PRO A 64 19.03 -2.01 2.74
N ILE A 65 18.56 -0.77 2.95
CA ILE A 65 18.72 -0.06 4.23
C ILE A 65 17.87 -0.71 5.34
N LEU A 66 16.66 -1.19 4.99
CA LEU A 66 15.80 -1.95 5.90
C LEU A 66 16.41 -3.30 6.23
N ASP A 67 17.03 -3.98 5.25
CA ASP A 67 17.68 -5.27 5.45
C ASP A 67 18.87 -5.16 6.39
N GLN A 68 19.71 -4.13 6.22
CA GLN A 68 20.81 -3.81 7.14
C GLN A 68 20.31 -3.53 8.55
N TYR A 69 19.22 -2.76 8.70
CA TYR A 69 18.60 -2.52 10.00
C TYR A 69 18.08 -3.81 10.65
N LEU A 70 17.37 -4.65 9.89
CA LEU A 70 16.83 -5.91 10.39
C LEU A 70 17.92 -6.91 10.79
N GLN A 71 19.10 -6.81 10.19
CA GLN A 71 20.31 -7.59 10.50
C GLN A 71 21.19 -6.97 11.59
N ASP A 72 20.74 -5.90 12.25
CA ASP A 72 21.49 -5.15 13.28
C ASP A 72 22.79 -4.50 12.77
N GLU A 73 22.95 -4.31 11.45
CA GLU A 73 24.08 -3.61 10.84
C GLU A 73 23.93 -2.08 10.93
N LEU A 74 22.69 -1.59 10.98
CA LEU A 74 22.35 -0.18 11.21
C LEU A 74 21.54 -0.04 12.50
N SER A 75 21.80 1.02 13.27
CA SER A 75 20.95 1.38 14.40
C SER A 75 19.65 2.02 13.93
N LEU A 76 18.61 1.95 14.78
CA LEU A 76 17.32 2.60 14.53
C LEU A 76 17.46 4.08 14.14
N ALA A 77 18.33 4.83 14.82
CA ALA A 77 18.54 6.25 14.56
C ALA A 77 19.19 6.49 13.19
N GLU A 78 20.19 5.69 12.83
CA GLU A 78 20.86 5.78 11.52
C GLU A 78 19.90 5.43 10.39
N THR A 79 19.12 4.36 10.54
CA THR A 79 18.11 3.94 9.55
C THR A 79 17.07 5.03 9.30
N VAL A 80 16.53 5.62 10.37
CA VAL A 80 15.55 6.71 10.26
C VAL A 80 16.16 7.94 9.60
N ASP A 81 17.43 8.25 9.87
CA ASP A 81 18.08 9.40 9.24
C ASP A 81 18.39 9.19 7.76
N ILE A 82 18.94 8.03 7.40
CA ILE A 82 19.26 7.65 6.01
C ILE A 82 18.00 7.70 5.14
N LEU A 83 16.90 7.13 5.62
CA LEU A 83 15.64 7.06 4.88
C LEU A 83 14.83 8.35 4.94
N GLY A 84 14.83 9.05 6.08
CA GLY A 84 13.99 10.23 6.31
C GLY A 84 14.57 11.52 5.72
N LYS A 85 15.89 11.68 5.69
CA LYS A 85 16.52 12.93 5.25
C LYS A 85 16.23 13.31 3.79
N PRO A 86 16.31 12.38 2.81
CA PRO A 86 15.94 12.70 1.43
C PRO A 86 14.49 13.17 1.26
N ILE A 87 13.59 12.64 2.10
CA ILE A 87 12.18 13.04 2.15
C ILE A 87 12.04 14.44 2.77
N ASP A 88 12.75 14.72 3.86
CA ASP A 88 12.76 16.04 4.50
C ASP A 88 13.25 17.14 3.54
N ASP A 89 14.32 16.85 2.80
CA ASP A 89 14.92 17.76 1.83
C ASP A 89 13.96 18.05 0.66
N ALA A 90 13.32 17.01 0.11
CA ALA A 90 12.31 17.16 -0.95
C ALA A 90 11.08 17.94 -0.43
N TYR A 91 10.58 17.60 0.76
CA TYR A 91 9.41 18.25 1.36
C TYR A 91 9.66 19.74 1.58
N SER A 92 10.79 20.10 2.20
CA SER A 92 11.12 21.48 2.57
C SER A 92 11.40 22.37 1.36
N THR A 93 11.67 21.76 0.20
CA THR A 93 11.98 22.49 -1.04
C THR A 93 10.85 22.46 -2.06
N ALA A 94 9.67 21.95 -1.69
CA ALA A 94 8.54 21.75 -2.61
C ALA A 94 8.95 20.91 -3.83
N ASP A 95 9.61 19.77 -3.57
CA ASP A 95 10.26 18.91 -4.56
C ASP A 95 11.26 19.69 -5.44
N PHE A 96 12.21 20.36 -4.79
CA PHE A 96 13.22 21.17 -5.46
C PHE A 96 12.61 22.24 -6.38
N GLY A 97 11.49 22.82 -5.95
CA GLY A 97 10.74 23.87 -6.63
C GLY A 97 9.74 23.38 -7.69
N ARG A 98 9.70 22.07 -8.00
CA ARG A 98 8.78 21.50 -8.99
C ARG A 98 7.33 21.74 -8.62
N GLN A 99 6.97 21.56 -7.34
CA GLN A 99 5.58 21.70 -6.90
C GLN A 99 5.07 23.14 -6.96
N TYR A 100 5.94 24.16 -6.87
CA TYR A 100 5.50 25.53 -7.12
C TYR A 100 4.92 25.70 -8.53
N PHE A 101 5.62 25.15 -9.53
CA PHE A 101 5.16 25.19 -10.92
C PHE A 101 3.89 24.35 -11.13
N GLU A 102 3.86 23.12 -10.64
CA GLU A 102 2.74 22.20 -10.87
C GLU A 102 1.45 22.69 -10.19
N GLN A 103 1.54 23.12 -8.94
CA GLN A 103 0.38 23.60 -8.19
C GLN A 103 -0.11 24.95 -8.72
N GLU A 104 0.78 25.85 -9.14
CA GLU A 104 0.36 27.11 -9.78
C GLU A 104 -0.29 26.87 -11.14
N ARG A 105 0.19 25.91 -11.94
CA ARG A 105 -0.49 25.52 -13.19
C ARG A 105 -1.89 24.96 -12.94
N CYS A 106 -2.03 24.13 -11.91
CA CYS A 106 -3.33 23.63 -11.49
C CYS A 106 -4.24 24.80 -11.06
N ALA A 107 -3.75 25.70 -10.23
CA ALA A 107 -4.47 26.88 -9.77
C ALA A 107 -4.90 27.79 -10.94
N LYS A 108 -4.02 28.11 -11.89
CA LYS A 108 -4.34 28.89 -13.10
C LYS A 108 -5.50 28.26 -13.87
N ALA A 109 -5.48 26.94 -14.06
CA ALA A 109 -6.57 26.23 -14.72
C ALA A 109 -7.88 26.23 -13.92
N GLN A 110 -7.82 26.33 -12.59
CA GLN A 110 -9.00 26.35 -11.71
C GLN A 110 -9.59 27.75 -11.51
N ARG A 111 -8.78 28.82 -11.51
CA ARG A 111 -9.23 30.21 -11.30
C ARG A 111 -10.30 30.62 -12.32
N GLN A 112 -10.26 30.12 -13.56
CA GLN A 112 -11.25 30.42 -14.61
C GLN A 112 -12.69 29.97 -14.29
N PHE A 113 -12.88 29.05 -13.33
CA PHE A 113 -14.20 28.54 -12.94
C PHE A 113 -14.85 29.32 -11.79
N HIS A 114 -14.19 30.38 -11.30
CA HIS A 114 -14.65 31.16 -10.15
C HIS A 114 -14.73 32.66 -10.48
N SER A 115 -15.48 33.42 -9.68
CA SER A 115 -15.39 34.89 -9.74
C SER A 115 -13.97 35.34 -9.32
N PRO A 116 -13.48 36.51 -9.74
CA PRO A 116 -12.16 36.99 -9.38
C PRO A 116 -11.90 36.99 -7.85
N GLU A 117 -12.90 37.39 -7.07
CA GLU A 117 -12.81 37.44 -5.60
C GLU A 117 -12.70 36.03 -5.02
N LYS A 118 -13.51 35.08 -5.53
CA LYS A 118 -13.49 33.69 -5.06
C LYS A 118 -12.22 32.96 -5.51
N ALA A 119 -11.71 33.28 -6.70
CA ALA A 119 -10.44 32.75 -7.20
C ALA A 119 -9.27 33.21 -6.32
N LEU A 120 -9.23 34.49 -5.95
CA LEU A 120 -8.21 35.04 -5.05
C LEU A 120 -8.27 34.41 -3.65
N GLU A 121 -9.48 34.22 -3.11
CA GLU A 121 -9.69 33.54 -1.82
C GLU A 121 -9.19 32.09 -1.84
N LEU A 122 -9.51 31.34 -2.91
CA LEU A 122 -9.22 29.91 -2.98
C LEU A 122 -7.78 29.60 -3.39
N TRP A 123 -7.18 30.41 -4.25
CA TRP A 123 -5.93 30.11 -4.95
C TRP A 123 -4.85 31.17 -4.78
N GLY A 124 -5.11 32.23 -4.02
CA GLY A 124 -4.19 33.36 -3.89
C GLY A 124 -4.02 34.14 -5.20
N PRO A 125 -3.14 35.16 -5.20
CA PRO A 125 -2.79 35.88 -6.42
C PRO A 125 -2.17 34.91 -7.44
N GLU A 126 -2.35 35.20 -8.72
CA GLU A 126 -1.63 34.48 -9.75
C GLU A 126 -0.15 34.85 -9.71
N GLU A 127 0.70 33.83 -9.65
CA GLU A 127 2.15 33.96 -9.59
C GLU A 127 2.79 33.27 -10.81
N ASP A 128 4.03 33.64 -11.12
CA ASP A 128 4.76 33.06 -12.24
C ASP A 128 5.97 32.27 -11.72
N TYR A 129 5.74 30.98 -11.50
CA TYR A 129 6.80 30.02 -11.21
C TYR A 129 7.27 29.43 -12.54
N PRO A 130 8.56 29.59 -12.91
CA PRO A 130 9.07 29.04 -14.15
C PRO A 130 9.06 27.51 -14.10
N GLU A 131 8.89 26.88 -15.26
CA GLU A 131 9.08 25.44 -15.38
C GLU A 131 10.54 25.08 -15.06
N PRO A 132 10.80 24.13 -14.13
CA PRO A 132 12.15 23.63 -13.91
C PRO A 132 12.77 23.11 -15.21
N GLN A 133 14.00 23.54 -15.50
CA GLN A 133 14.72 23.15 -16.73
C GLN A 133 15.44 21.80 -16.61
N GLU A 134 15.67 21.33 -15.39
CA GLU A 134 16.33 20.05 -15.14
C GLU A 134 15.39 18.89 -15.46
N GLU A 135 15.97 17.77 -15.91
CA GLU A 135 15.22 16.53 -16.12
C GLU A 135 14.62 16.09 -14.79
N TRP A 136 13.29 16.00 -14.76
CA TRP A 136 12.56 15.63 -13.56
C TRP A 136 12.72 14.14 -13.29
N ASP A 137 13.13 13.81 -12.06
CA ASP A 137 13.19 12.45 -11.55
C ASP A 137 12.06 12.26 -10.52
N PRO A 138 10.95 11.61 -10.89
CA PRO A 138 9.81 11.39 -9.99
C PRO A 138 10.18 10.65 -8.71
N SER A 139 11.23 9.81 -8.75
CA SER A 139 11.69 9.06 -7.57
C SER A 139 12.24 9.95 -6.46
N LYS A 140 12.55 11.22 -6.76
CA LYS A 140 13.01 12.22 -5.78
C LYS A 140 11.87 13.07 -5.23
N SER A 141 10.66 12.92 -5.72
CA SER A 141 9.51 13.62 -5.14
C SER A 141 9.27 13.16 -3.70
N THR A 142 8.78 14.08 -2.88
CA THR A 142 8.36 13.79 -1.51
C THR A 142 7.34 12.67 -1.48
N GLU A 143 6.34 12.74 -2.37
CA GLU A 143 5.28 11.74 -2.46
C GLU A 143 5.83 10.35 -2.81
N GLN A 144 6.63 10.23 -3.88
CA GLN A 144 7.17 8.93 -4.30
C GLN A 144 8.09 8.32 -3.24
N GLN A 145 8.95 9.13 -2.59
CA GLN A 145 9.82 8.62 -1.54
C GLN A 145 9.05 8.14 -0.30
N LEU A 146 7.92 8.78 0.04
CA LEU A 146 7.02 8.28 1.10
C LEU A 146 6.36 6.96 0.70
N TRP A 147 5.90 6.85 -0.55
CA TRP A 147 5.38 5.58 -1.07
C TRP A 147 6.43 4.47 -0.98
N ASP A 148 7.65 4.74 -1.44
CA ASP A 148 8.74 3.78 -1.42
C ASP A 148 9.10 3.37 0.01
N LEU A 149 9.15 4.32 0.95
CA LEU A 149 9.38 4.05 2.37
C LEU A 149 8.33 3.09 2.94
N TRP A 150 7.04 3.44 2.81
CA TRP A 150 5.98 2.65 3.42
C TRP A 150 5.81 1.29 2.75
N PHE A 151 5.90 1.22 1.42
CA PHE A 151 5.87 -0.07 0.73
C PHE A 151 7.06 -0.95 1.10
N SER A 152 8.25 -0.38 1.31
CA SER A 152 9.41 -1.16 1.72
C SER A 152 9.24 -1.74 3.13
N ILE A 153 8.67 -0.97 4.07
CA ILE A 153 8.34 -1.46 5.42
C ILE A 153 7.24 -2.55 5.37
N LEU A 154 6.18 -2.34 4.58
CA LEU A 154 5.08 -3.30 4.45
C LEU A 154 5.55 -4.60 3.75
N HIS A 155 6.44 -4.50 2.77
CA HIS A 155 7.07 -5.65 2.12
C HIS A 155 8.02 -6.38 3.08
N ALA A 156 8.81 -5.65 3.88
CA ALA A 156 9.61 -6.25 4.93
C ALA A 156 8.75 -7.02 5.95
N ALA A 157 7.59 -6.46 6.33
CA ALA A 157 6.65 -7.14 7.21
C ALA A 157 6.12 -8.46 6.62
N LYS A 158 5.90 -8.54 5.30
CA LYS A 158 5.52 -9.80 4.62
C LYS A 158 6.59 -10.90 4.74
N ARG A 159 7.87 -10.53 4.77
CA ARG A 159 9.01 -11.45 4.86
C ARG A 159 9.22 -12.04 6.26
N ILE A 160 8.87 -11.30 7.30
CA ILE A 160 9.12 -11.70 8.70
C ILE A 160 7.94 -12.55 9.22
N PRO A 161 8.15 -13.82 9.61
CA PRO A 161 7.09 -14.65 10.17
C PRO A 161 6.38 -13.97 11.36
N PHE A 162 5.04 -14.04 11.43
CA PHE A 162 4.26 -13.41 12.51
C PHE A 162 4.65 -13.91 13.92
N ALA A 163 5.22 -15.12 13.98
CA ALA A 163 5.71 -15.74 15.21
C ALA A 163 7.08 -15.20 15.66
N ASP A 164 7.85 -14.57 14.76
CA ASP A 164 9.06 -13.86 15.11
C ASP A 164 8.71 -12.46 15.63
N GLU A 165 8.25 -12.43 16.88
CA GLU A 165 7.82 -11.19 17.52
C GLU A 165 8.95 -10.16 17.60
N THR A 166 10.19 -10.61 17.77
CA THR A 166 11.35 -9.72 17.92
C THR A 166 11.58 -8.91 16.65
N GLN A 167 11.63 -9.58 15.50
CA GLN A 167 11.81 -8.90 14.21
C GLN A 167 10.57 -8.08 13.81
N GLN A 168 9.36 -8.56 14.15
CA GLN A 168 8.13 -7.79 13.94
C GLN A 168 8.12 -6.48 14.76
N VAL A 169 8.54 -6.55 16.04
CA VAL A 169 8.63 -5.37 16.92
C VAL A 169 9.71 -4.39 16.43
N LYS A 170 10.83 -4.86 15.88
CA LYS A 170 11.83 -3.97 15.26
C LYS A 170 11.25 -3.08 14.16
N LEU A 171 10.39 -3.62 13.29
CA LEU A 171 9.70 -2.81 12.27
C LEU A 171 8.70 -1.83 12.90
N VAL A 172 7.99 -2.26 13.95
CA VAL A 172 7.07 -1.37 14.68
C VAL A 172 7.81 -0.20 15.31
N ASP A 173 8.98 -0.44 15.92
CA ASP A 173 9.82 0.61 16.49
C ASP A 173 10.38 1.55 15.42
N LEU A 174 10.66 1.04 14.22
CA LEU A 174 11.03 1.88 13.07
C LEU A 174 9.91 2.86 12.68
N VAL A 175 8.66 2.38 12.54
CA VAL A 175 7.52 3.26 12.23
C VAL A 175 7.27 4.27 13.35
N LYS A 176 7.39 3.86 14.61
CA LYS A 176 7.28 4.78 15.76
C LYS A 176 8.37 5.84 15.75
N ALA A 177 9.60 5.48 15.39
CA ALA A 177 10.70 6.42 15.31
C ALA A 177 10.50 7.43 14.17
N PHE A 178 9.95 7.01 13.02
CA PHE A 178 9.48 7.96 12.00
C PHE A 178 8.38 8.86 12.55
N LYS A 179 7.34 8.32 13.22
CA LYS A 179 6.27 9.13 13.81
C LYS A 179 6.79 10.19 14.79
N ALA A 180 7.84 9.86 15.54
CA ALA A 180 8.49 10.73 16.50
C ALA A 180 9.55 11.66 15.88
N ARG A 181 9.91 11.47 14.60
CA ARG A 181 10.83 12.36 13.88
C ARG A 181 10.22 13.75 13.82
N ARG A 182 11.07 14.77 13.99
CA ARG A 182 10.65 16.17 13.86
C ARG A 182 10.18 16.42 12.41
N ASN A 183 9.01 17.02 12.25
CA ASN A 183 8.54 17.43 10.92
C ASN A 183 9.53 18.42 10.28
N PRO A 184 9.86 18.26 8.99
CA PRO A 184 10.65 19.24 8.25
C PRO A 184 9.92 20.59 8.21
N PRO A 185 10.65 21.72 8.08
CA PRO A 185 10.00 23.01 7.89
C PRO A 185 9.19 23.03 6.58
N PRO A 186 8.06 23.75 6.54
CA PRO A 186 7.34 23.97 5.29
C PRO A 186 8.21 24.71 4.26
N PRO A 187 7.99 24.51 2.96
CA PRO A 187 8.60 25.33 1.92
C PRO A 187 8.38 26.82 2.12
N GLU A 188 9.43 27.60 1.83
CA GLU A 188 9.37 29.06 1.80
C GLU A 188 9.55 29.58 0.36
N PRO A 189 8.58 30.32 -0.21
CA PRO A 189 7.28 30.69 0.37
C PRO A 189 6.25 29.55 0.31
N MET A 190 5.45 29.35 1.36
CA MET A 190 4.28 28.45 1.31
C MET A 190 3.12 29.14 0.57
N THR A 191 2.98 28.87 -0.74
CA THR A 191 1.90 29.46 -1.55
C THR A 191 0.54 28.83 -1.24
N VAL A 192 -0.56 29.54 -1.53
CA VAL A 192 -1.92 29.01 -1.32
C VAL A 192 -2.16 27.73 -2.14
N PRO A 193 -1.78 27.63 -3.44
CA PRO A 193 -1.91 26.39 -4.19
C PRO A 193 -1.09 25.24 -3.60
N LEU A 194 0.16 25.49 -3.18
CA LEU A 194 1.01 24.46 -2.58
C LEU A 194 0.41 23.94 -1.27
N LYS A 195 -0.09 24.83 -0.42
CA LYS A 195 -0.73 24.47 0.85
C LYS A 195 -2.00 23.64 0.68
N ARG A 196 -2.61 23.64 -0.51
CA ARG A 196 -3.77 22.79 -0.85
C ARG A 196 -3.37 21.44 -1.42
N SER A 197 -2.09 21.23 -1.74
CA SER A 197 -1.59 19.92 -2.12
C SER A 197 -1.60 19.00 -0.91
N TRP A 198 -2.13 17.79 -1.10
CA TRP A 198 -2.41 16.85 -0.02
C TRP A 198 -1.18 16.44 0.81
N ILE A 199 0.03 16.56 0.26
CA ILE A 199 1.28 16.33 0.99
C ILE A 199 1.63 17.50 1.93
N TRP A 200 1.39 18.75 1.51
CA TRP A 200 1.75 19.96 2.28
C TRP A 200 0.58 20.52 3.12
N GLU A 201 -0.63 20.00 2.95
CA GLU A 201 -1.84 20.50 3.63
C GLU A 201 -1.71 20.50 5.15
N SER A 202 -1.11 19.48 5.76
CA SER A 202 -1.09 19.31 7.22
C SER A 202 0.08 19.97 7.95
N ASP A 203 1.18 20.33 7.26
CA ASP A 203 2.48 20.68 7.87
C ASP A 203 3.08 19.61 8.81
N THR A 204 2.50 18.40 8.85
CA THR A 204 2.81 17.36 9.85
C THR A 204 3.17 16.03 9.19
N LEU A 205 4.17 16.08 8.30
CA LEU A 205 4.60 14.95 7.48
C LEU A 205 4.80 13.64 8.27
N TRP A 206 5.64 13.68 9.30
CA TRP A 206 6.02 12.51 10.08
C TRP A 206 5.03 12.20 11.20
N THR A 207 4.53 13.23 11.88
CA THR A 207 3.58 13.06 12.99
C THR A 207 2.30 12.37 12.53
N ASP A 208 1.81 12.70 11.33
CA ASP A 208 0.61 12.09 10.75
C ASP A 208 0.92 10.81 9.97
N LEU A 209 2.21 10.47 9.79
CA LEU A 209 2.65 9.37 8.94
C LEU A 209 2.05 9.51 7.54
N ALA A 210 2.27 10.67 6.91
CA ALA A 210 1.72 11.00 5.61
C ALA A 210 1.93 9.83 4.63
N VAL A 211 0.90 9.53 3.83
CA VAL A 211 0.84 8.42 2.87
C VAL A 211 0.70 7.01 3.48
N LEU A 212 1.13 6.75 4.73
CA LEU A 212 1.09 5.39 5.33
C LEU A 212 -0.29 4.74 5.25
N GLY A 213 -1.35 5.46 5.63
CA GLY A 213 -2.72 4.90 5.62
C GLY A 213 -3.18 4.50 4.22
N ILE A 214 -2.77 5.24 3.20
CA ILE A 214 -3.08 4.91 1.81
C ILE A 214 -2.18 3.77 1.32
N SER A 215 -0.88 3.75 1.69
CA SER A 215 0.01 2.62 1.41
C SER A 215 -0.47 1.30 1.98
N VAL A 216 -0.99 1.32 3.21
CA VAL A 216 -1.63 0.16 3.82
C VAL A 216 -2.84 -0.27 2.99
N SER A 217 -3.70 0.68 2.58
CA SER A 217 -4.88 0.39 1.76
C SER A 217 -4.50 -0.20 0.39
N GLU A 218 -3.49 0.36 -0.27
CA GLU A 218 -2.99 -0.13 -1.56
C GLU A 218 -2.38 -1.53 -1.45
N THR A 219 -1.77 -1.87 -0.31
CA THR A 219 -1.20 -3.22 -0.11
C THR A 219 -2.28 -4.32 -0.11
N PHE A 220 -3.57 -3.98 0.08
CA PHE A 220 -4.69 -4.92 -0.11
C PHE A 220 -4.95 -5.26 -1.59
N ASN A 221 -4.35 -4.53 -2.53
CA ASN A 221 -4.28 -4.99 -3.92
C ASN A 221 -3.33 -6.18 -4.06
N ASP A 222 -2.48 -6.48 -3.07
CA ASP A 222 -1.45 -7.52 -3.11
C ASP A 222 -1.67 -8.62 -2.04
N VAL A 223 -2.92 -8.83 -1.61
CA VAL A 223 -3.31 -9.93 -0.72
C VAL A 223 -4.05 -11.04 -1.46
N CYS A 224 -4.18 -12.20 -0.82
CA CYS A 224 -4.87 -13.36 -1.37
C CYS A 224 -6.29 -12.99 -1.85
N GLY A 225 -6.59 -13.30 -3.11
CA GLY A 225 -7.88 -13.05 -3.76
C GLY A 225 -7.98 -11.73 -4.53
N CYS A 226 -7.01 -10.84 -4.36
CA CYS A 226 -6.76 -9.69 -5.23
C CYS A 226 -5.52 -9.98 -6.09
N GLY A 227 -4.46 -9.20 -5.99
CA GLY A 227 -3.25 -9.38 -6.79
C GLY A 227 -2.36 -10.53 -6.33
N ALA A 228 -2.48 -11.00 -5.08
CA ALA A 228 -1.79 -12.21 -4.66
C ALA A 228 -2.62 -13.47 -4.92
N GLY A 229 -1.91 -14.53 -5.33
CA GLY A 229 -2.50 -15.85 -5.45
C GLY A 229 -2.75 -16.49 -4.07
N TRP A 230 -3.09 -17.76 -4.12
CA TRP A 230 -3.37 -18.58 -2.94
C TRP A 230 -2.25 -19.57 -2.64
N LEU A 231 -1.05 -19.40 -3.17
CA LEU A 231 0.06 -20.29 -2.81
C LEU A 231 0.47 -20.09 -1.35
N TRP A 232 0.99 -21.13 -0.72
CA TRP A 232 1.32 -21.10 0.71
C TRP A 232 2.23 -19.92 1.13
N PRO A 233 3.26 -19.48 0.37
CA PRO A 233 4.06 -18.34 0.78
C PRO A 233 3.27 -17.02 0.67
N GLU A 234 2.37 -16.91 -0.31
CA GLU A 234 1.51 -15.75 -0.51
C GLU A 234 0.55 -15.58 0.68
N GLN A 235 -0.04 -16.69 1.15
CA GLN A 235 -0.87 -16.70 2.36
C GLN A 235 -0.08 -16.32 3.61
N ARG A 236 1.09 -16.93 3.83
CA ARG A 236 1.93 -16.62 5.00
C ARG A 236 2.39 -15.16 4.98
N ALA A 237 2.74 -14.61 3.82
CA ALA A 237 3.09 -13.20 3.66
C ALA A 237 1.94 -12.27 4.09
N CYS A 238 0.71 -12.59 3.69
CA CYS A 238 -0.47 -11.83 4.09
C CYS A 238 -0.67 -11.90 5.61
N GLU A 239 -0.59 -13.08 6.22
CA GLU A 239 -0.70 -13.24 7.68
C GLU A 239 0.36 -12.46 8.45
N ASN A 240 1.61 -12.50 7.98
CA ASN A 240 2.71 -11.72 8.56
C ASN A 240 2.40 -10.22 8.53
N LEU A 241 1.87 -9.72 7.41
CA LEU A 241 1.43 -8.34 7.28
C LEU A 241 0.28 -7.99 8.24
N PHE A 242 -0.71 -8.88 8.40
CA PHE A 242 -1.81 -8.67 9.36
C PHE A 242 -1.32 -8.62 10.81
N ALA A 243 -0.40 -9.51 11.19
CA ALA A 243 0.22 -9.47 12.51
C ALA A 243 0.99 -8.17 12.75
N PHE A 244 1.75 -7.71 11.76
CA PHE A 244 2.46 -6.42 11.82
C PHE A 244 1.50 -5.24 12.05
N MET A 245 0.43 -5.14 11.24
CA MET A 245 -0.57 -4.08 11.37
C MET A 245 -1.30 -4.10 12.72
N ALA A 246 -1.57 -5.30 13.26
CA ALA A 246 -2.11 -5.43 14.60
C ALA A 246 -1.14 -4.91 15.66
N ARG A 247 0.17 -5.21 15.54
CA ARG A 247 1.19 -4.69 16.48
C ARG A 247 1.36 -3.17 16.36
N LEU A 248 1.29 -2.59 15.15
CA LEU A 248 1.23 -1.13 14.96
C LEU A 248 0.04 -0.51 15.70
N THR A 249 -1.13 -1.15 15.61
CA THR A 249 -2.35 -0.72 16.32
C THR A 249 -2.17 -0.72 17.83
N THR A 250 -1.59 -1.79 18.39
CA THR A 250 -1.28 -1.83 19.83
C THR A 250 -0.27 -0.77 20.27
N SER A 251 0.53 -0.27 19.33
CA SER A 251 1.57 0.73 19.55
C SER A 251 1.08 2.17 19.30
N GLY A 252 -0.22 2.38 19.08
CA GLY A 252 -0.82 3.70 18.95
C GLY A 252 -0.93 4.24 17.51
N ILE A 253 -0.69 3.40 16.50
CA ILE A 253 -0.95 3.73 15.10
C ILE A 253 -2.25 3.05 14.69
N ASP A 254 -3.36 3.79 14.73
CA ASP A 254 -4.70 3.23 14.60
C ASP A 254 -4.97 2.66 13.19
N LEU A 255 -4.95 1.33 13.09
CA LEU A 255 -5.39 0.56 11.93
C LEU A 255 -6.57 -0.36 12.28
N SER A 256 -7.31 -0.04 13.35
CA SER A 256 -8.37 -0.90 13.92
C SER A 256 -9.48 -1.26 12.94
N ARG A 257 -9.77 -0.38 11.98
CA ARG A 257 -10.73 -0.63 10.89
C ARG A 257 -10.41 -1.91 10.11
N ILE A 258 -9.13 -2.24 9.93
CA ILE A 258 -8.69 -3.45 9.23
C ILE A 258 -9.05 -4.69 10.06
N GLY A 259 -8.73 -4.67 11.36
CA GLY A 259 -9.07 -5.78 12.26
C GLY A 259 -10.58 -6.01 12.36
N TYR A 260 -11.37 -4.94 12.37
CA TYR A 260 -12.83 -5.04 12.29
C TYR A 260 -13.28 -5.73 10.99
N SER A 261 -12.73 -5.33 9.84
CA SER A 261 -13.04 -5.96 8.55
C SER A 261 -12.69 -7.45 8.49
N CYS A 262 -11.61 -7.89 9.14
CA CYS A 262 -11.26 -9.31 9.23
C CYS A 262 -12.30 -10.14 9.97
N VAL A 263 -12.87 -9.62 11.07
CA VAL A 263 -13.91 -10.34 11.81
C VAL A 263 -15.23 -10.35 11.06
N VAL A 264 -15.63 -9.23 10.45
CA VAL A 264 -16.84 -9.17 9.61
C VAL A 264 -16.74 -10.11 8.41
N ALA A 265 -15.54 -10.37 7.89
CA ALA A 265 -15.35 -11.35 6.82
C ALA A 265 -15.77 -12.77 7.26
N LEU A 266 -15.56 -13.14 8.53
CA LEU A 266 -15.97 -14.45 9.07
C LEU A 266 -17.49 -14.64 9.15
N GLU A 267 -18.26 -13.57 9.13
CA GLU A 267 -19.74 -13.61 9.13
C GLU A 267 -20.32 -13.77 7.71
N ARG A 268 -19.47 -13.80 6.68
CA ARG A 268 -19.86 -13.89 5.27
C ARG A 268 -19.54 -15.26 4.70
N THR A 269 -20.15 -15.57 3.56
CA THR A 269 -19.73 -16.73 2.77
C THR A 269 -18.28 -16.52 2.31
N PRO A 270 -17.35 -17.45 2.61
CA PRO A 270 -15.96 -17.35 2.18
C PRO A 270 -15.89 -17.16 0.67
N SER A 271 -15.07 -16.20 0.24
CA SER A 271 -14.91 -15.83 -1.16
C SER A 271 -13.43 -15.87 -1.53
N PRO A 272 -13.07 -16.49 -2.66
CA PRO A 272 -11.69 -16.55 -3.09
C PRO A 272 -11.20 -15.20 -3.66
N GLY A 273 -12.10 -14.21 -3.81
CA GLY A 273 -11.82 -12.89 -4.37
C GLY A 273 -11.96 -12.82 -5.90
N PRO A 274 -11.93 -11.60 -6.49
CA PRO A 274 -12.17 -11.40 -7.92
C PRO A 274 -11.07 -11.95 -8.84
N GLN A 275 -9.87 -12.23 -8.31
CA GLN A 275 -8.69 -12.62 -9.08
C GLN A 275 -8.14 -14.00 -8.67
N SER A 276 -8.98 -14.87 -8.11
CA SER A 276 -8.59 -16.22 -7.74
C SER A 276 -8.49 -17.15 -8.94
N PHE A 277 -7.28 -17.33 -9.47
CA PHE A 277 -6.99 -18.42 -10.39
C PHE A 277 -5.70 -19.16 -9.99
N PRO A 278 -5.76 -20.49 -9.78
CA PRO A 278 -6.97 -21.31 -9.65
C PRO A 278 -7.77 -20.90 -8.40
N GLU A 279 -9.03 -21.30 -8.37
CA GLU A 279 -9.87 -21.09 -7.20
C GLU A 279 -9.41 -22.03 -6.07
N PRO A 280 -9.02 -21.51 -4.89
CA PRO A 280 -8.66 -22.34 -3.75
C PRO A 280 -9.88 -23.08 -3.20
N PRO A 281 -9.71 -24.25 -2.56
CA PRO A 281 -10.77 -24.90 -1.80
C PRO A 281 -11.34 -23.99 -0.71
N THR A 282 -12.65 -24.07 -0.46
CA THR A 282 -13.32 -23.27 0.58
C THR A 282 -12.69 -23.40 1.97
N LEU A 283 -12.20 -24.60 2.32
CA LEU A 283 -11.54 -24.84 3.60
C LEU A 283 -10.23 -24.03 3.74
N GLU A 284 -9.51 -23.81 2.65
CA GLU A 284 -8.29 -23.02 2.62
C GLU A 284 -8.59 -21.53 2.82
N ILE A 285 -9.63 -21.02 2.13
CA ILE A 285 -10.12 -19.65 2.32
C ILE A 285 -10.51 -19.41 3.79
N LEU A 286 -11.33 -20.31 4.35
CA LEU A 286 -11.76 -20.21 5.75
C LEU A 286 -10.58 -20.28 6.72
N GLY A 287 -9.62 -21.19 6.50
CA GLY A 287 -8.43 -21.30 7.34
C GLY A 287 -7.60 -20.02 7.34
N TYR A 288 -7.42 -19.42 6.18
CA TYR A 288 -6.74 -18.14 6.02
C TYR A 288 -7.49 -16.99 6.71
N GLU A 289 -8.78 -16.82 6.45
CA GLU A 289 -9.60 -15.75 7.06
C GLU A 289 -9.63 -15.86 8.59
N VAL A 290 -9.81 -17.07 9.12
CA VAL A 290 -9.76 -17.35 10.58
C VAL A 290 -8.39 -17.00 11.15
N THR A 291 -7.30 -17.32 10.45
CA THR A 291 -5.95 -17.00 10.91
C THR A 291 -5.73 -15.50 10.98
N CYS A 292 -6.08 -14.76 9.92
CA CYS A 292 -5.96 -13.30 9.89
C CYS A 292 -6.80 -12.61 10.99
N ALA A 293 -8.05 -13.04 11.18
CA ALA A 293 -8.90 -12.52 12.25
C ALA A 293 -8.37 -12.87 13.65
N ALA A 294 -7.83 -14.08 13.84
CA ALA A 294 -7.23 -14.49 15.09
C ALA A 294 -6.01 -13.65 15.45
N LEU A 295 -5.13 -13.33 14.47
CA LEU A 295 -3.97 -12.47 14.70
C LEU A 295 -4.37 -11.09 15.22
N TRP A 296 -5.38 -10.45 14.62
CA TRP A 296 -5.93 -9.19 15.11
C TRP A 296 -6.52 -9.29 16.51
N THR A 297 -7.28 -10.36 16.78
CA THR A 297 -7.93 -10.57 18.07
C THR A 297 -6.91 -10.81 19.18
N ILE A 298 -5.89 -11.63 18.93
CA ILE A 298 -4.86 -11.97 19.90
C ILE A 298 -3.95 -10.78 20.19
N ILE A 299 -3.48 -10.08 19.15
CA ILE A 299 -2.50 -9.01 19.29
C ILE A 299 -3.18 -7.71 19.73
N ALA A 300 -4.22 -7.28 19.02
CA ALA A 300 -4.82 -5.95 19.15
C ALA A 300 -6.29 -5.97 19.61
N GLY A 301 -6.79 -7.11 20.10
CA GLY A 301 -8.23 -7.30 20.36
C GLY A 301 -8.83 -6.26 21.31
N LYS A 302 -8.09 -5.78 22.31
CA LYS A 302 -8.58 -4.72 23.21
C LYS A 302 -8.73 -3.38 22.49
N GLN A 303 -7.81 -3.04 21.60
CA GLN A 303 -7.83 -1.80 20.83
C GLN A 303 -8.93 -1.86 19.75
N VAL A 304 -9.09 -3.01 19.11
CA VAL A 304 -10.07 -3.19 18.02
C VAL A 304 -11.50 -3.38 18.55
N TYR A 305 -11.68 -4.18 19.60
CA TYR A 305 -13.01 -4.59 20.08
C TYR A 305 -13.37 -4.06 21.48
N GLY A 306 -12.45 -3.39 22.19
CA GLY A 306 -12.74 -2.81 23.50
C GLY A 306 -13.67 -1.60 23.46
N GLN A 307 -13.86 -1.01 22.27
CA GLN A 307 -14.81 0.09 22.02
C GLN A 307 -16.06 -0.39 21.28
N TYR A 308 -16.22 -1.69 21.05
CA TYR A 308 -17.46 -2.22 20.47
C TYR A 308 -18.58 -1.84 21.44
N PRO A 309 -19.55 -1.00 21.04
CA PRO A 309 -20.70 -0.78 21.90
C PRO A 309 -21.37 -2.14 22.12
N ASP A 310 -22.04 -2.30 23.26
CA ASP A 310 -22.93 -3.42 23.61
C ASP A 310 -24.13 -3.56 22.63
N THR A 311 -23.95 -3.27 21.34
CA THR A 311 -24.91 -3.48 20.27
C THR A 311 -24.86 -4.92 19.78
N ARG A 312 -24.87 -5.87 20.72
CA ARG A 312 -25.64 -7.09 20.47
C ARG A 312 -27.09 -6.65 20.54
N ASP A 313 -27.62 -6.40 19.35
CA ASP A 313 -29.04 -6.29 19.06
C ASP A 313 -29.82 -7.28 19.93
N GLU A 314 -30.75 -6.78 20.76
CA GLU A 314 -31.65 -7.54 21.65
C GLU A 314 -32.68 -8.37 20.85
N ARG A 315 -32.27 -8.96 19.73
CA ARG A 315 -33.11 -9.72 18.79
C ARG A 315 -32.72 -11.20 18.69
N ASP A 316 -32.12 -11.75 19.75
CA ASP A 316 -32.16 -13.19 20.07
C ASP A 316 -33.29 -13.48 21.07
#